data_AF-A0A9E3CEN3-F1
#
_entry.id   AF-A0A9E3CEN3-F1
#
_cell.length_a   1.000
_cell.length_b   1.000
_cell.length_c   1.000
_cell.angle_alpha   90.00
_cell.angle_beta   90.00
_cell.angle_gamma   90.00
#
_symmetry.space_group_name_H-M   'P 1'
#
loop_
_entity.id
_entity.type
_entity.pdbx_description
1 polymer ?
#
loop_
_entity_poly.entity_id
_entity_poly.type
_entity_poly.pdbx_seq_one_letter_code
_entity_poly.pdbx_strand_id
1 'polypeptide(L)'
;LGQTRQDLLGQTLWEAFPATVGTAFEQEFHRAVSERTALEFTEFYEPRQAWWDIRVYPTPEGLTVFLRDVTEHHRAEEERRQMQARQRAFLRDVLGSVTEGKLRLCETPDELPPMLTPVGEPVALSRTEGLDTLRHLADEAAVAVGLSEEKRFDLAISVGEAAMNAVVHAGTGTGRVSTSESGTVQVRVEDQGRGIAVENLPKATLERGYTTAGTMGHGMKIMLQALDRLWLLTSPAGTIVVMERDRAEQEPDWLQTVATNSPA
;
A
#
# COMPACT_ATOMS: atom_id res chain seq x y z
N LEU A 1 29.91 24.51 12.71
CA LEU A 1 30.96 24.11 11.72
C LEU A 1 32.32 23.74 12.33
N GLY A 2 32.48 23.64 13.67
CA GLY A 2 33.69 23.10 14.30
C GLY A 2 35.01 23.88 14.07
N GLN A 3 34.95 25.03 13.40
CA GLN A 3 36.07 25.97 13.23
C GLN A 3 35.75 27.28 13.95
N THR A 4 36.77 28.02 14.38
CA THR A 4 36.56 29.32 15.00
C THR A 4 36.30 30.38 13.93
N ARG A 5 35.67 31.48 14.33
CA ARG A 5 35.45 32.62 13.43
C ARG A 5 36.78 33.15 12.85
N GLN A 6 37.85 33.15 13.64
CA GLN A 6 39.16 33.64 13.17
C GLN A 6 39.75 32.75 12.07
N ASP A 7 39.54 31.44 12.15
CA ASP A 7 40.05 30.49 11.15
C ASP A 7 39.33 30.65 9.79
N LEU A 8 38.06 31.04 9.81
CA LEU A 8 37.22 31.16 8.62
C LEU A 8 37.32 32.52 7.91
N LEU A 9 37.77 33.57 8.60
CA LEU A 9 37.84 34.91 8.03
C LEU A 9 39.00 35.00 7.02
N GLY A 10 38.68 35.38 5.78
CA GLY A 10 39.65 35.53 4.70
C GLY A 10 39.96 34.26 3.91
N GLN A 11 39.36 33.12 4.29
CA GLN A 11 39.41 31.88 3.51
C GLN A 11 38.21 31.78 2.57
N THR A 12 38.38 31.05 1.47
CA THR A 12 37.24 30.65 0.63
C THR A 12 36.48 29.49 1.27
N LEU A 13 35.19 29.37 0.95
CA LEU A 13 34.36 28.26 1.45
C LEU A 13 34.98 26.89 1.11
N TRP A 14 35.58 26.76 -0.08
CA TRP A 14 36.20 25.53 -0.58
C TRP A 14 37.50 25.18 0.15
N GLU A 15 38.27 26.17 0.60
CA GLU A 15 39.46 25.95 1.42
C GLU A 15 39.09 25.54 2.84
N ALA A 16 38.08 26.19 3.42
CA ALA A 16 37.61 25.89 4.77
C ALA A 16 36.88 24.54 4.85
N PHE A 17 36.17 24.15 3.79
CA PHE A 17 35.37 22.92 3.71
C PHE A 17 35.62 22.17 2.39
N PRO A 18 36.82 21.58 2.19
CA PRO A 18 37.19 20.94 0.92
C PRO A 18 36.30 19.76 0.54
N ALA A 19 35.68 19.09 1.53
CA ALA A 19 34.72 18.02 1.30
C ALA A 19 33.39 18.46 0.64
N THR A 20 33.18 19.77 0.44
CA THR A 20 32.01 20.29 -0.29
C THR A 20 32.27 20.41 -1.79
N VAL A 21 33.53 20.36 -2.23
CA VAL A 21 33.90 20.39 -3.65
C VAL A 21 33.47 19.09 -4.33
N GLY A 22 32.88 19.19 -5.52
CA GLY A 22 32.32 18.09 -6.28
C GLY A 22 30.94 17.60 -5.81
N THR A 23 30.35 18.26 -4.82
CA THR A 23 29.04 17.89 -4.25
C THR A 23 27.96 18.88 -4.66
N ALA A 24 26.70 18.60 -4.27
CA ALA A 24 25.60 19.53 -4.47
C ALA A 24 25.83 20.89 -3.81
N PHE A 25 26.59 20.96 -2.69
CA PHE A 25 26.98 22.24 -2.09
C PHE A 25 27.65 23.15 -3.11
N GLU A 26 28.69 22.68 -3.81
CA GLU A 26 29.41 23.47 -4.82
C GLU A 26 28.51 23.94 -5.96
N GLN A 27 27.69 23.04 -6.49
CA GLN A 27 26.79 23.32 -7.60
C GLN A 27 25.76 24.42 -7.22
N GLU A 28 25.16 24.30 -6.05
CA GLU A 28 24.13 25.22 -5.56
C GLU A 28 24.70 26.60 -5.21
N PHE A 29 25.89 26.66 -4.59
CA PHE A 29 26.55 27.95 -4.34
C PHE A 29 26.96 28.65 -5.63
N HIS A 30 27.48 27.93 -6.62
CA HIS A 30 27.77 28.50 -7.93
C HIS A 30 26.50 28.98 -8.65
N ARG A 31 25.40 28.22 -8.54
CA ARG A 31 24.10 28.59 -9.11
C ARG A 31 23.55 29.88 -8.47
N ALA A 32 23.60 30.01 -7.15
CA ALA A 32 23.15 31.23 -6.46
C ALA A 32 23.89 32.49 -6.96
N VAL A 33 25.19 32.35 -7.23
CA VAL A 33 26.03 33.45 -7.75
C VAL A 33 25.73 33.76 -9.21
N SER A 34 25.64 32.73 -10.06
CA SER A 34 25.43 32.92 -11.50
C SER A 34 24.03 33.47 -11.81
N GLU A 35 23.01 32.96 -11.13
CA GLU A 35 21.61 33.34 -11.32
C GLU A 35 21.19 34.56 -10.48
N ARG A 36 22.03 34.98 -9.52
CA ARG A 36 21.76 36.08 -8.57
C ARG A 36 20.41 35.94 -7.88
N THR A 37 20.01 34.71 -7.59
CA THR A 37 18.74 34.38 -6.97
C THR A 37 18.98 33.70 -5.63
N ALA A 38 18.11 33.97 -4.66
CA ALA A 38 18.16 33.29 -3.37
C ALA A 38 17.80 31.82 -3.53
N LEU A 39 18.60 30.93 -2.96
CA LEU A 39 18.40 29.48 -3.03
C LEU A 39 18.23 28.90 -1.63
N GLU A 40 17.39 27.88 -1.51
CA GLU A 40 17.19 27.08 -0.31
C GLU A 40 17.32 25.61 -0.70
N PHE A 41 18.20 24.89 -0.02
CA PHE A 41 18.42 23.47 -0.26
C PHE A 41 18.90 22.77 1.00
N THR A 42 18.60 21.47 1.09
CA THR A 42 19.00 20.62 2.20
C THR A 42 19.99 19.58 1.69
N GLU A 43 21.17 19.49 2.32
CA GLU A 43 22.23 18.59 1.87
C GLU A 43 22.92 17.87 3.02
N PHE A 44 23.32 16.62 2.78
CA PHE A 44 24.03 15.81 3.75
C PHE A 44 25.53 16.09 3.70
N TYR A 45 26.09 16.53 4.83
CA TYR A 45 27.52 16.74 4.96
C TYR A 45 28.17 15.53 5.64
N GLU A 46 28.69 14.62 4.82
CA GLU A 46 29.29 13.34 5.23
C GLU A 46 30.35 13.48 6.33
N PRO A 47 31.30 14.43 6.31
CA PRO A 47 32.32 14.53 7.36
C PRO A 47 31.78 14.80 8.76
N ARG A 48 30.54 15.30 8.89
CA ARG A 48 29.88 15.49 10.20
C ARG A 48 28.67 14.58 10.40
N GLN A 49 28.33 13.76 9.42
CA GLN A 49 27.14 12.92 9.45
C GLN A 49 25.88 13.73 9.81
N ALA A 50 25.78 14.92 9.20
CA ALA A 50 24.78 15.93 9.54
C ALA A 50 24.06 16.44 8.30
N TRP A 51 22.76 16.67 8.42
CA TRP A 51 21.95 17.31 7.39
C TRP A 51 21.89 18.81 7.65
N TRP A 52 22.18 19.60 6.62
CA TRP A 52 22.16 21.06 6.68
C TRP A 52 21.07 21.60 5.78
N ASP A 53 20.16 22.39 6.35
CA ASP A 53 19.27 23.28 5.63
C ASP A 53 20.01 24.61 5.39
N ILE A 54 20.20 24.94 4.12
CA ILE A 54 21.10 25.99 3.66
C ILE A 54 20.29 27.01 2.88
N ARG A 55 20.37 28.27 3.32
CA ARG A 55 19.78 29.42 2.60
C ARG A 55 20.87 30.36 2.14
N VAL A 56 20.94 30.57 0.84
CA VAL A 56 21.96 31.39 0.19
C VAL A 56 21.30 32.63 -0.38
N TYR A 57 21.79 33.79 0.02
CA TYR A 57 21.36 35.09 -0.47
C TYR A 57 22.54 35.78 -1.16
N PRO A 58 22.49 35.96 -2.49
CA PRO A 58 23.53 36.72 -3.18
C PRO A 58 23.42 38.21 -2.83
N THR A 59 24.56 38.84 -2.61
CA THR A 59 24.71 40.29 -2.36
C THR A 59 25.73 40.89 -3.32
N PRO A 60 25.76 42.23 -3.49
CA PRO A 60 26.78 42.88 -4.31
C PRO A 60 28.22 42.57 -3.89
N GLU A 61 28.45 42.33 -2.59
CA GLU A 61 29.77 42.00 -2.03
C GLU A 61 30.07 40.49 -1.98
N GLY A 62 29.12 39.60 -2.30
CA GLY A 62 29.33 38.15 -2.26
C GLY A 62 28.06 37.33 -1.98
N LEU A 63 28.14 36.42 -1.01
CA LEU A 63 27.04 35.56 -0.58
C LEU A 63 26.83 35.67 0.94
N THR A 64 25.59 35.79 1.37
CA THR A 64 25.18 35.54 2.75
C THR A 64 24.58 34.15 2.84
N VAL A 65 25.15 33.29 3.70
CA VAL A 65 24.73 31.89 3.84
C VAL A 65 24.24 31.65 5.26
N PHE A 66 23.02 31.17 5.40
CA PHE A 66 22.47 30.66 6.65
C PHE A 66 22.49 29.14 6.62
N LEU A 67 22.97 28.54 7.70
CA LEU A 67 23.08 27.09 7.86
C LEU A 67 22.32 26.70 9.12
N ARG A 68 21.39 25.77 8.98
CA ARG A 68 20.66 25.18 10.09
C ARG A 68 20.92 23.68 10.11
N ASP A 69 21.36 23.19 11.26
CA ASP A 69 21.46 21.75 11.48
C ASP A 69 20.04 21.18 11.63
N VAL A 70 19.65 20.27 10.73
CA VAL A 70 18.36 19.59 10.72
C VAL A 70 18.52 18.08 10.93
N THR A 71 19.68 17.64 11.42
CA THR A 71 20.04 16.22 11.58
C THR A 71 19.07 15.46 12.47
N GLU A 72 18.71 16.02 13.62
CA GLU A 72 17.76 15.37 14.55
C GLU A 72 16.38 15.19 13.92
N HIS A 73 15.90 16.17 13.15
CA HIS A 73 14.63 16.08 12.43
C HIS A 73 14.66 14.95 11.40
N HIS A 74 15.70 14.91 10.56
CA HIS A 74 15.86 13.85 9.55
C HIS A 74 15.99 12.46 10.19
N ARG A 75 16.75 12.33 11.29
CA ARG A 75 16.89 11.05 12.01
C ARG A 75 15.56 10.59 12.60
N ALA A 76 14.83 11.47 13.28
CA ALA A 76 13.54 11.14 13.87
C ALA A 76 12.51 10.73 12.80
N GLU A 77 12.51 11.41 11.64
CA GLU A 77 11.63 11.07 10.52
C GLU A 77 11.98 9.70 9.91
N GLU A 78 13.25 9.42 9.70
CA GLU A 78 13.72 8.14 9.18
C GLU A 78 13.46 6.99 10.17
N GLU A 79 13.73 7.19 11.46
CA GLU A 79 13.40 6.21 12.50
C GLU A 79 11.89 5.93 12.54
N ARG A 80 11.05 6.96 12.45
CA ARG A 80 9.59 6.82 12.37
C ARG A 80 9.19 6.02 11.13
N ARG A 81 9.76 6.32 9.97
CA ARG A 81 9.50 5.61 8.71
C ARG A 81 9.90 4.14 8.81
N GLN A 82 11.09 3.86 9.35
CA GLN A 82 11.57 2.49 9.56
C GLN A 82 10.69 1.71 10.53
N MET A 83 10.27 2.34 11.63
CA MET A 83 9.37 1.71 12.59
C MET A 83 8.00 1.39 11.95
N GLN A 84 7.44 2.31 11.17
CA GLN A 84 6.20 2.08 10.44
C GLN A 84 6.33 0.94 9.42
N ALA A 85 7.43 0.89 8.67
CA ALA A 85 7.69 -0.21 7.73
C ALA A 85 7.79 -1.56 8.44
N ARG A 86 8.54 -1.63 9.56
CA ARG A 86 8.64 -2.85 10.38
C ARG A 86 7.29 -3.28 10.95
N GLN A 87 6.48 -2.34 11.43
CA GLN A 87 5.14 -2.61 11.94
C GLN A 87 4.22 -3.16 10.85
N ARG A 88 4.25 -2.59 9.63
CA ARG A 88 3.45 -3.08 8.49
C ARG A 88 3.88 -4.48 8.05
N ALA A 89 5.19 -4.72 7.94
CA ALA A 89 5.72 -6.05 7.62
C ALA A 89 5.27 -7.09 8.67
N PHE A 90 5.41 -6.77 9.96
CA PHE A 90 4.95 -7.64 11.04
C PHE A 90 3.44 -7.93 10.96
N LEU A 91 2.61 -6.90 10.73
CA LEU A 91 1.17 -7.08 10.59
C LEU A 91 0.80 -7.98 9.41
N ARG A 92 1.47 -7.82 8.27
CA ARG A 92 1.29 -8.68 7.09
C ARG A 92 1.64 -10.12 7.40
N ASP A 93 2.77 -10.37 8.07
CA ASP A 93 3.22 -11.71 8.40
C ASP A 93 2.29 -12.40 9.41
N VAL A 94 1.85 -11.67 10.46
CA VAL A 94 0.89 -12.18 11.44
C VAL A 94 -0.45 -12.48 10.77
N LEU A 95 -1.00 -11.55 9.97
CA LEU A 95 -2.27 -11.76 9.29
C LEU A 95 -2.21 -12.90 8.29
N GLY A 96 -1.11 -13.00 7.53
CA GLY A 96 -0.86 -14.14 6.65
C GLY A 96 -0.84 -15.45 7.42
N SER A 97 -0.16 -15.51 8.57
CA SER A 97 -0.07 -16.72 9.39
C SER A 97 -1.42 -17.11 10.03
N VAL A 98 -2.15 -16.18 10.65
CA VAL A 98 -3.42 -16.48 11.34
C VAL A 98 -4.58 -16.76 10.39
N THR A 99 -4.45 -16.36 9.13
CA THR A 99 -5.45 -16.64 8.08
C THR A 99 -5.02 -17.78 7.16
N GLU A 100 -3.96 -18.52 7.50
CA GLU A 100 -3.44 -19.63 6.68
C GLU A 100 -3.15 -19.20 5.22
N GLY A 101 -2.69 -17.96 5.03
CA GLY A 101 -2.38 -17.36 3.73
C GLY A 101 -3.60 -16.90 2.91
N LYS A 102 -4.81 -17.01 3.46
CA LYS A 102 -6.04 -16.55 2.80
C LYS A 102 -6.09 -15.03 2.67
N LEU A 103 -5.69 -14.27 3.70
CA LEU A 103 -5.60 -12.81 3.64
C LEU A 103 -4.22 -12.37 3.19
N ARG A 104 -4.16 -11.59 2.11
CA ARG A 104 -2.94 -11.03 1.54
C ARG A 104 -3.04 -9.50 1.54
N LEU A 105 -2.26 -8.86 2.41
CA LEU A 105 -2.15 -7.39 2.41
C LEU A 105 -1.14 -6.96 1.36
N CYS A 106 -1.61 -6.11 0.44
CA CYS A 106 -0.82 -5.53 -0.63
C CYS A 106 -0.40 -4.10 -0.29
N GLU A 107 0.81 -3.71 -0.68
CA GLU A 107 1.31 -2.33 -0.55
C GLU A 107 1.22 -1.55 -1.86
N THR A 108 1.34 -2.25 -2.99
CA THR A 108 1.28 -1.66 -4.33
C THR A 108 0.25 -2.39 -5.20
N PRO A 109 -0.25 -1.74 -6.26
CA PRO A 109 -1.15 -2.39 -7.22
C PRO A 109 -0.54 -3.62 -7.91
N ASP A 110 0.78 -3.68 -8.05
CA ASP A 110 1.48 -4.79 -8.73
C ASP A 110 1.48 -6.09 -7.90
N GLU A 111 1.21 -6.00 -6.59
CA GLU A 111 1.05 -7.16 -5.71
C GLU A 111 -0.36 -7.77 -5.77
N LEU A 112 -1.33 -7.08 -6.37
CA LEU A 112 -2.67 -7.61 -6.58
C LEU A 112 -2.64 -8.70 -7.66
N PRO A 113 -3.51 -9.72 -7.56
CA PRO A 113 -3.58 -10.75 -8.59
C PRO A 113 -4.01 -10.10 -9.93
N PRO A 114 -3.49 -10.59 -11.07
CA PRO A 114 -3.96 -10.13 -12.36
C PRO A 114 -5.45 -10.41 -12.51
N MET A 115 -6.14 -9.53 -13.24
CA MET A 115 -7.54 -9.74 -13.56
C MET A 115 -7.68 -10.98 -14.44
N LEU A 116 -8.59 -11.89 -14.07
CA LEU A 116 -8.90 -13.06 -14.87
C LEU A 116 -9.73 -12.67 -16.12
N THR A 117 -10.30 -13.65 -16.83
CA THR A 117 -11.17 -13.35 -17.98
C THR A 117 -12.43 -12.62 -17.51
N PRO A 118 -12.65 -11.36 -17.92
CA PRO A 118 -13.75 -10.55 -17.40
C PRO A 118 -15.11 -11.13 -17.82
N VAL A 119 -16.07 -11.05 -16.89
CA VAL A 119 -17.47 -11.41 -17.12
C VAL A 119 -18.29 -10.13 -17.02
N GLY A 120 -18.84 -9.67 -18.15
CA GLY A 120 -19.61 -8.44 -18.22
C GLY A 120 -18.77 -7.15 -18.13
N GLU A 121 -19.47 -6.02 -18.04
CA GLU A 121 -18.86 -4.70 -17.87
C GLU A 121 -18.66 -4.33 -16.39
N PRO A 122 -17.76 -3.38 -16.07
CA PRO A 122 -17.62 -2.88 -14.71
C PRO A 122 -18.94 -2.31 -14.16
N VAL A 123 -19.29 -2.71 -12.95
CA VAL A 123 -20.52 -2.28 -12.27
C VAL A 123 -20.21 -1.10 -11.38
N ALA A 124 -20.80 0.06 -11.65
CA ALA A 124 -20.73 1.21 -10.76
C ALA A 124 -21.56 0.94 -9.48
N LEU A 125 -20.96 1.18 -8.32
CA LEU A 125 -21.58 0.95 -7.02
C LEU A 125 -21.94 2.27 -6.36
N SER A 126 -23.18 2.37 -5.88
CA SER A 126 -23.67 3.53 -5.13
C SER A 126 -24.65 3.08 -4.03
N ARG A 127 -25.19 4.03 -3.26
CA ARG A 127 -26.20 3.72 -2.23
C ARG A 127 -27.52 3.18 -2.78
N THR A 128 -27.82 3.47 -4.04
CA THR A 128 -29.12 3.14 -4.65
C THR A 128 -29.02 2.06 -5.71
N GLU A 129 -27.83 1.84 -6.29
CA GLU A 129 -27.67 1.00 -7.48
C GLU A 129 -26.36 0.19 -7.47
N GLY A 130 -26.33 -0.89 -8.25
CA GLY A 130 -25.12 -1.67 -8.55
C GLY A 130 -24.85 -2.86 -7.61
N LEU A 131 -25.31 -2.82 -6.35
CA LEU A 131 -25.07 -3.91 -5.39
C LEU A 131 -25.69 -5.24 -5.85
N ASP A 132 -26.96 -5.22 -6.24
CA ASP A 132 -27.66 -6.43 -6.68
C ASP A 132 -27.16 -6.90 -8.05
N THR A 133 -26.83 -5.96 -8.95
CA THR A 133 -26.22 -6.26 -10.24
C THR A 133 -24.88 -6.98 -10.07
N LEU A 134 -24.00 -6.50 -9.19
CA LEU A 134 -22.71 -7.12 -8.94
C LEU A 134 -22.87 -8.53 -8.33
N ARG A 135 -23.80 -8.70 -7.37
CA ARG A 135 -24.09 -10.02 -6.78
C ARG A 135 -24.61 -11.00 -7.82
N HIS A 136 -25.53 -10.56 -8.68
CA HIS A 136 -26.10 -11.40 -9.72
C HIS A 136 -25.04 -11.83 -10.74
N LEU A 137 -24.20 -10.88 -11.20
CA LEU A 137 -23.10 -11.17 -12.11
C LEU A 137 -22.07 -12.14 -11.50
N ALA A 138 -21.78 -12.01 -10.21
CA ALA A 138 -20.91 -12.93 -9.49
C ALA A 138 -21.52 -14.34 -9.36
N ASP A 139 -22.83 -14.44 -9.12
CA ASP A 139 -23.55 -15.72 -9.08
C ASP A 139 -23.60 -16.40 -10.45
N GLU A 140 -23.90 -15.65 -11.51
CA GLU A 140 -23.88 -16.15 -12.90
C GLU A 140 -22.49 -16.69 -13.28
N ALA A 141 -21.44 -15.92 -12.98
CA ALA A 141 -20.06 -16.34 -13.17
C ALA A 141 -19.75 -17.63 -12.39
N ALA A 142 -20.21 -17.72 -11.14
CA ALA A 142 -20.01 -18.88 -10.28
C ALA A 142 -20.76 -20.13 -10.78
N VAL A 143 -21.96 -19.97 -11.32
CA VAL A 143 -22.69 -21.06 -12.01
C VAL A 143 -21.93 -21.51 -13.25
N ALA A 144 -21.44 -20.57 -14.06
CA ALA A 144 -20.75 -20.87 -15.31
C ALA A 144 -19.47 -21.69 -15.10
N VAL A 145 -18.72 -21.41 -14.02
CA VAL A 145 -17.54 -22.21 -13.68
C VAL A 145 -17.86 -23.48 -12.88
N GLY A 146 -19.09 -23.63 -12.38
CA GLY A 146 -19.57 -24.83 -11.69
C GLY A 146 -19.30 -24.87 -10.18
N LEU A 147 -19.33 -23.73 -9.49
CA LEU A 147 -19.30 -23.69 -8.01
C LEU A 147 -20.53 -24.39 -7.42
N SER A 148 -20.37 -25.03 -6.26
CA SER A 148 -21.49 -25.59 -5.49
C SER A 148 -22.42 -24.49 -4.98
N GLU A 149 -23.69 -24.82 -4.72
CA GLU A 149 -24.67 -23.88 -4.19
C GLU A 149 -24.21 -23.18 -2.90
N GLU A 150 -23.59 -23.92 -1.98
CA GLU A 150 -22.99 -23.37 -0.76
C GLU A 150 -21.90 -22.33 -1.08
N LYS A 151 -20.93 -22.67 -1.95
CA LYS A 151 -19.85 -21.75 -2.34
C LYS A 151 -20.39 -20.50 -3.04
N ARG A 152 -21.46 -20.63 -3.84
CA ARG A 152 -22.13 -19.49 -4.48
C ARG A 152 -22.79 -18.57 -3.46
N PHE A 153 -23.50 -19.15 -2.49
CA PHE A 153 -24.15 -18.39 -1.42
C PHE A 153 -23.13 -17.59 -0.59
N ASP A 154 -22.05 -18.25 -0.19
CA ASP A 154 -20.92 -17.64 0.54
C ASP A 154 -20.25 -16.50 -0.23
N LEU A 155 -20.04 -16.70 -1.54
CA LEU A 155 -19.48 -15.68 -2.43
C LEU A 155 -20.43 -14.47 -2.53
N ALA A 156 -21.72 -14.69 -2.70
CA ALA A 156 -22.71 -13.61 -2.82
C ALA A 156 -22.77 -12.73 -1.57
N ILE A 157 -22.68 -13.32 -0.37
CA ILE A 157 -22.58 -12.57 0.88
C ILE A 157 -21.29 -11.74 0.90
N SER A 158 -20.16 -12.37 0.58
CA SER A 158 -18.84 -11.72 0.57
C SER A 158 -18.80 -10.52 -0.38
N VAL A 159 -19.32 -10.68 -1.60
CA VAL A 159 -19.46 -9.61 -2.59
C VAL A 159 -20.34 -8.49 -2.07
N GLY A 160 -21.46 -8.84 -1.42
CA GLY A 160 -22.36 -7.88 -0.79
C GLY A 160 -21.70 -7.03 0.30
N GLU A 161 -20.93 -7.67 1.18
CA GLU A 161 -20.20 -7.00 2.25
C GLU A 161 -19.12 -6.06 1.70
N ALA A 162 -18.31 -6.53 0.74
CA ALA A 162 -17.29 -5.70 0.10
C ALA A 162 -17.89 -4.48 -0.62
N ALA A 163 -18.94 -4.69 -1.41
CA ALA A 163 -19.62 -3.61 -2.13
C ALA A 163 -20.29 -2.61 -1.17
N MET A 164 -20.92 -3.09 -0.10
CA MET A 164 -21.51 -2.21 0.92
C MET A 164 -20.44 -1.40 1.63
N ASN A 165 -19.29 -1.99 1.98
CA ASN A 165 -18.18 -1.28 2.60
C ASN A 165 -17.65 -0.16 1.69
N ALA A 166 -17.45 -0.43 0.41
CA ALA A 166 -17.06 0.59 -0.57
C ALA A 166 -18.05 1.77 -0.57
N VAL A 167 -19.35 1.49 -0.66
CA VAL A 167 -20.39 2.53 -0.70
C VAL A 167 -20.54 3.28 0.63
N VAL A 168 -20.46 2.59 1.76
CA VAL A 168 -20.61 3.20 3.10
C VAL A 168 -19.41 4.09 3.43
N HIS A 169 -18.21 3.69 3.07
CA HIS A 169 -16.97 4.39 3.44
C HIS A 169 -16.46 5.39 2.40
N ALA A 170 -16.80 5.20 1.12
CA ALA A 170 -16.38 6.08 0.02
C ALA A 170 -17.53 6.77 -0.71
N GLY A 171 -18.78 6.39 -0.46
CA GLY A 171 -19.96 6.88 -1.18
C GLY A 171 -20.20 6.17 -2.52
N THR A 172 -19.13 5.88 -3.27
CA THR A 172 -19.16 5.18 -4.55
C THR A 172 -18.05 4.14 -4.67
N GLY A 173 -18.25 3.15 -5.54
CA GLY A 173 -17.21 2.18 -5.88
C GLY A 173 -17.39 1.60 -7.27
N THR A 174 -16.52 0.68 -7.66
CA THR A 174 -16.62 -0.10 -8.90
C THR A 174 -16.39 -1.57 -8.59
N GLY A 175 -17.30 -2.43 -9.03
CA GLY A 175 -17.17 -3.88 -8.97
C GLY A 175 -16.83 -4.46 -10.35
N ARG A 176 -15.98 -5.47 -10.39
CA ARG A 176 -15.65 -6.25 -11.59
C ARG A 176 -15.69 -7.73 -11.24
N VAL A 177 -16.24 -8.53 -12.13
CA VAL A 177 -16.29 -9.99 -12.01
C VAL A 177 -15.46 -10.58 -13.14
N SER A 178 -14.69 -11.61 -12.83
CA SER A 178 -13.87 -12.33 -13.80
C SER A 178 -13.74 -13.79 -13.39
N THR A 179 -13.42 -14.66 -14.34
CA THR A 179 -13.32 -16.11 -14.13
C THR A 179 -12.11 -16.69 -14.83
N SER A 180 -11.59 -17.82 -14.34
CA SER A 180 -10.58 -18.62 -15.04
C SER A 180 -11.16 -19.92 -15.58
N GLU A 181 -10.48 -20.49 -16.57
CA GLU A 181 -10.76 -21.85 -17.07
C GLU A 181 -10.53 -22.93 -16.00
N SER A 182 -9.68 -22.66 -15.00
CA SER A 182 -9.44 -23.54 -13.86
C SER A 182 -10.60 -23.60 -12.87
N GLY A 183 -11.65 -22.79 -13.07
CA GLY A 183 -12.84 -22.77 -12.25
C GLY A 183 -12.76 -21.83 -11.04
N THR A 184 -11.99 -20.74 -11.14
CA THR A 184 -11.92 -19.69 -10.13
C THR A 184 -12.85 -18.55 -10.51
N VAL A 185 -13.63 -18.04 -9.55
CA VAL A 185 -14.34 -16.76 -9.66
C VAL A 185 -13.53 -15.71 -8.90
N GLN A 186 -13.21 -14.61 -9.56
CA GLN A 186 -12.54 -13.46 -8.97
C GLN A 186 -13.47 -12.24 -9.04
N VAL A 187 -13.75 -11.64 -7.88
CA VAL A 187 -14.50 -10.39 -7.78
C VAL A 187 -13.62 -9.31 -7.18
N ARG A 188 -13.47 -8.20 -7.90
CA ARG A 188 -12.69 -7.04 -7.48
C ARG A 188 -13.62 -5.87 -7.20
N VAL A 189 -13.52 -5.30 -6.01
CA VAL A 189 -14.26 -4.11 -5.58
C VAL A 189 -13.27 -3.00 -5.26
N GLU A 190 -13.46 -1.84 -5.86
CA GLU A 190 -12.58 -0.68 -5.74
C GLU A 190 -13.37 0.54 -5.29
N ASP A 191 -12.81 1.32 -4.37
CA ASP A 191 -13.38 2.57 -3.91
C ASP A 191 -12.31 3.66 -3.77
N GLN A 192 -12.73 4.92 -3.75
CA GLN A 192 -11.88 6.09 -3.55
C GLN A 192 -12.09 6.72 -2.17
N GLY A 193 -12.40 5.88 -1.17
CA GLY A 193 -12.63 6.31 0.20
C GLY A 193 -11.36 6.57 0.98
N ARG A 194 -11.51 6.78 2.29
CA ARG A 194 -10.40 7.07 3.22
C ARG A 194 -9.43 5.91 3.46
N GLY A 195 -9.69 4.74 2.87
CA GLY A 195 -8.98 3.51 3.17
C GLY A 195 -9.44 2.83 4.48
N ILE A 196 -9.03 1.59 4.64
CA ILE A 196 -9.11 0.84 5.90
C ILE A 196 -7.83 1.10 6.72
N ALA A 197 -8.00 1.47 7.99
CA ALA A 197 -6.91 1.59 8.95
C ALA A 197 -6.31 0.21 9.23
N VAL A 198 -5.12 -0.04 8.69
CA VAL A 198 -4.43 -1.34 8.74
C VAL A 198 -4.20 -1.82 10.17
N GLU A 199 -3.98 -0.89 11.11
CA GLU A 199 -3.80 -1.20 12.54
C GLU A 199 -5.02 -1.91 13.17
N ASN A 200 -6.20 -1.73 12.58
CA ASN A 200 -7.45 -2.29 13.07
C ASN A 200 -7.78 -3.64 12.41
N LEU A 201 -7.03 -4.07 11.39
CA LEU A 201 -7.28 -5.33 10.69
C LEU A 201 -7.13 -6.56 11.59
N PRO A 202 -6.11 -6.68 12.47
CA PRO A 202 -6.04 -7.81 13.38
C PRO A 202 -7.28 -7.95 14.26
N LYS A 203 -7.85 -6.83 14.73
CA LYS A 203 -9.08 -6.85 15.52
C LYS A 203 -10.28 -7.24 14.68
N ALA A 204 -10.42 -6.69 13.47
CA ALA A 204 -11.50 -7.06 12.55
C ALA A 204 -11.45 -8.54 12.14
N THR A 205 -10.26 -9.15 12.11
CA THR A 205 -10.06 -10.56 11.75
C THR A 205 -10.23 -11.51 12.95
N LEU A 206 -9.74 -11.14 14.13
CA LEU A 206 -9.63 -12.04 15.30
C LEU A 206 -10.70 -11.81 16.37
N GLU A 207 -11.17 -10.58 16.58
CA GLU A 207 -12.13 -10.25 17.63
C GLU A 207 -13.58 -10.42 17.15
N ARG A 208 -14.43 -11.04 17.97
CA ARG A 208 -15.87 -11.11 17.68
C ARG A 208 -16.50 -9.73 17.87
N GLY A 209 -16.97 -9.11 16.78
CA GLY A 209 -17.84 -7.92 16.82
C GLY A 209 -17.12 -6.57 16.75
N TYR A 210 -15.85 -6.51 16.37
CA TYR A 210 -15.13 -5.25 16.20
C TYR A 210 -15.58 -4.51 14.93
N THR A 211 -16.03 -3.25 15.06
CA THR A 211 -16.59 -2.44 13.94
C THR A 211 -15.94 -1.06 13.90
N THR A 212 -15.71 -0.52 12.70
CA THR A 212 -15.17 0.85 12.51
C THR A 212 -16.22 1.87 12.07
N ALA A 213 -17.46 1.46 11.75
CA ALA A 213 -18.55 2.36 11.37
C ALA A 213 -19.98 1.82 11.58
N GLY A 214 -20.24 1.07 12.66
CA GLY A 214 -21.62 0.68 13.01
C GLY A 214 -22.31 -0.29 12.04
N THR A 215 -21.61 -0.79 11.02
CA THR A 215 -21.96 -2.01 10.29
C THR A 215 -21.64 -3.22 11.17
N MET A 216 -22.39 -4.31 11.06
CA MET A 216 -22.05 -5.57 11.75
C MET A 216 -20.60 -5.92 11.35
N GLY A 217 -19.67 -5.91 12.31
CA GLY A 217 -18.23 -6.18 12.11
C GLY A 217 -17.91 -7.62 11.75
N HIS A 218 -18.79 -8.23 10.96
CA HIS A 218 -18.74 -9.59 10.49
C HIS A 218 -18.22 -9.66 9.06
N GLY A 219 -18.30 -8.58 8.27
CA GLY A 219 -17.94 -8.61 6.84
C GLY A 219 -16.56 -9.19 6.54
N MET A 220 -15.50 -8.70 7.19
CA MET A 220 -14.14 -9.24 6.99
C MET A 220 -14.04 -10.71 7.40
N LYS A 221 -14.62 -11.07 8.55
CA LYS A 221 -14.61 -12.45 9.04
C LYS A 221 -15.37 -13.40 8.11
N ILE A 222 -16.54 -12.98 7.62
CA ILE A 222 -17.35 -13.74 6.67
C ILE A 222 -16.52 -13.98 5.42
N MET A 223 -15.92 -12.93 4.84
CA MET A 223 -15.05 -13.06 3.67
C MET A 223 -13.90 -14.05 3.91
N LEU A 224 -13.24 -14.01 5.07
CA LEU A 224 -12.13 -14.93 5.37
C LEU A 224 -12.56 -16.40 5.59
N GLN A 225 -13.79 -16.62 6.06
CA GLN A 225 -14.35 -17.97 6.21
C GLN A 225 -14.87 -18.51 4.88
N ALA A 226 -15.47 -17.63 4.08
CA ALA A 226 -16.15 -17.92 2.83
C ALA A 226 -15.23 -18.01 1.62
N LEU A 227 -14.08 -17.34 1.62
CA LEU A 227 -13.22 -17.25 0.44
C LEU A 227 -11.97 -18.10 0.57
N ASP A 228 -11.41 -18.47 -0.59
CA ASP A 228 -10.14 -19.19 -0.63
C ASP A 228 -8.98 -18.21 -0.55
N ARG A 229 -9.10 -17.05 -1.20
CA ARG A 229 -8.10 -15.98 -1.14
C ARG A 229 -8.75 -14.60 -1.16
N LEU A 230 -8.20 -13.68 -0.38
CA LEU A 230 -8.64 -12.31 -0.22
C LEU A 230 -7.42 -11.38 -0.24
N TRP A 231 -7.32 -10.52 -1.24
CA TRP A 231 -6.31 -9.48 -1.31
C TRP A 231 -6.91 -8.15 -0.90
N LEU A 232 -6.13 -7.38 -0.16
CA LEU A 232 -6.50 -6.05 0.30
C LEU A 232 -5.36 -5.08 0.05
N LEU A 233 -5.59 -4.12 -0.85
CA LEU A 233 -4.76 -2.94 -1.03
C LEU A 233 -5.52 -1.73 -0.49
N THR A 234 -4.98 -1.06 0.52
CA THR A 234 -5.65 0.08 1.16
C THR A 234 -4.69 1.24 1.38
N SER A 235 -5.15 2.44 1.06
CA SER A 235 -4.42 3.69 1.26
C SER A 235 -5.40 4.84 1.54
N PRO A 236 -4.90 6.02 1.92
CA PRO A 236 -5.76 7.22 2.01
C PRO A 236 -6.44 7.62 0.68
N ALA A 237 -6.01 7.07 -0.46
CA ALA A 237 -6.60 7.33 -1.77
C ALA A 237 -7.71 6.34 -2.17
N GLY A 238 -7.94 5.29 -1.37
CA GLY A 238 -8.94 4.27 -1.67
C GLY A 238 -8.59 2.87 -1.19
N THR A 239 -9.53 1.96 -1.37
CA THR A 239 -9.36 0.53 -1.08
C THR A 239 -9.69 -0.31 -2.31
N ILE A 240 -8.91 -1.36 -2.52
CA ILE A 240 -9.15 -2.42 -3.50
C ILE A 240 -9.21 -3.74 -2.75
N VAL A 241 -10.34 -4.43 -2.87
CA VAL A 241 -10.58 -5.76 -2.33
C VAL A 241 -10.70 -6.72 -3.51
N VAL A 242 -9.87 -7.75 -3.55
CA VAL A 242 -10.00 -8.83 -4.53
C VAL A 242 -10.33 -10.13 -3.81
N MET A 243 -11.45 -10.73 -4.17
CA MET A 243 -11.99 -11.96 -3.60
C MET A 243 -11.87 -13.07 -4.62
N GLU A 244 -11.30 -14.21 -4.26
CA GLU A 244 -11.27 -15.40 -5.10
C GLU A 244 -11.92 -16.60 -4.42
N ARG A 245 -12.69 -17.34 -5.22
CA ARG A 245 -13.33 -18.60 -4.83
C ARG A 245 -13.08 -19.65 -5.91
N ASP A 246 -12.50 -20.77 -5.54
CA ASP A 246 -12.19 -21.89 -6.42
C ASP A 246 -13.31 -22.93 -6.41
N ARG A 247 -13.57 -23.53 -7.57
CA ARG A 247 -14.51 -24.64 -7.73
C ARG A 247 -14.13 -25.83 -6.87
N ALA A 248 -12.90 -26.31 -7.00
CA ALA A 248 -12.38 -27.43 -6.22
C ALA A 248 -11.84 -26.93 -4.87
N GLU A 249 -11.93 -27.74 -3.81
CA GLU A 249 -10.91 -27.65 -2.76
C GLU A 249 -9.58 -27.98 -3.46
N GLN A 250 -8.58 -27.09 -3.37
CA GLN A 250 -7.24 -27.47 -3.84
C GLN A 250 -6.86 -28.76 -3.12
N GLU A 251 -6.71 -29.87 -3.86
CA GLU A 251 -6.14 -31.08 -3.27
C GLU A 251 -4.78 -30.68 -2.69
N PRO A 252 -4.52 -30.96 -1.40
CA PRO A 252 -3.24 -30.67 -0.78
C PRO A 252 -2.08 -31.16 -1.67
N ASP A 253 -0.99 -30.40 -1.78
CA ASP A 253 0.14 -30.73 -2.66
C ASP A 253 0.67 -32.18 -2.52
N TRP A 254 0.46 -32.81 -1.36
CA TRP A 254 0.85 -34.20 -1.10
C TRP A 254 -0.02 -35.27 -1.79
N LEU A 255 -1.24 -34.93 -2.25
CA LEU A 255 -2.12 -35.82 -3.01
C LEU A 255 -1.75 -35.88 -4.51
N GLN A 256 -1.10 -34.86 -5.04
CA GLN A 256 -0.78 -34.76 -6.47
C GLN A 256 0.41 -35.63 -6.92
N THR A 257 1.15 -36.26 -6.00
CA THR A 257 2.43 -36.94 -6.30
C THR A 257 2.31 -38.44 -6.67
N VAL A 258 1.13 -39.06 -6.66
CA VAL A 258 1.02 -40.55 -6.74
C VAL A 258 0.75 -41.11 -8.15
N ALA A 259 0.62 -40.30 -9.21
CA ALA A 259 0.21 -40.80 -10.53
C ALA A 259 1.35 -41.33 -11.45
N THR A 260 2.62 -41.32 -11.02
CA THR A 260 3.73 -41.83 -11.86
C THR A 260 4.69 -42.69 -11.05
N ASN A 261 4.32 -43.94 -10.79
CA ASN A 261 5.25 -45.08 -10.65
C ASN A 261 4.48 -46.39 -10.48
N SER A 262 3.99 -46.96 -11.58
CA SER A 262 3.76 -48.41 -11.67
C SER A 262 4.91 -49.02 -12.48
N PRO A 263 5.75 -49.88 -11.89
CA PRO A 263 6.68 -50.69 -12.68
C PRO A 263 5.92 -51.83 -13.36
N ALA A 264 6.25 -52.04 -14.63
CA ALA A 264 5.88 -53.20 -15.43
C ALA A 264 6.62 -54.47 -14.99
#